data_AF-M3G7Q9-F1
#
_entry.id   AF-M3G7Q9-F1
#
_cell.length_a   1.000
_cell.length_b   1.000
_cell.length_c   1.000
_cell.angle_alpha   90.00
_cell.angle_beta   90.00
_cell.angle_gamma   90.00
#
_symmetry.space_group_name_H-M   'P 1'
#
loop_
_entity.id
_entity.type
_entity.pdbx_description
1 polymer ?
#
loop_
_entity_poly.entity_id
_entity_poly.type
_entity_poly.pdbx_seq_one_letter_code
_entity_poly.pdbx_strand_id
1 'polypeptide(L)'
;MFEQLKGFSEKVTKGRILSARLYSQVRAEDKFKDQILKHLKEMDHIDEKVSSRKGLTEILGMSIQRTVLMITEGYEGGLNLEEKKNERLGIAKKSLLLYQGLEEACKLHSKLIGKAITRLSRITTERRIKPPVTKIQ
;
A
#
# COMPACT_ATOMS: atom_id res chain seq x y z
N MET A 1 -1.65 0.94 16.44
CA MET A 1 -2.24 0.65 15.11
C MET A 1 -2.16 1.84 14.15
N PHE A 2 -2.71 3.02 14.48
CA PHE A 2 -2.66 4.19 13.56
C PHE A 2 -1.23 4.65 13.22
N GLU A 3 -0.36 4.81 14.22
CA GLU A 3 1.07 5.12 14.00
C GLU A 3 1.81 4.01 13.23
N GLN A 4 1.40 2.75 13.42
CA GLN A 4 1.98 1.63 12.68
C GLN A 4 1.58 1.67 11.21
N LEU A 5 0.32 2.02 10.91
CA LEU A 5 -0.18 2.21 9.55
C LEU A 5 0.49 3.41 8.87
N LYS A 6 0.72 4.50 9.62
CA LYS A 6 1.43 5.68 9.10
C LYS A 6 2.86 5.33 8.68
N GLY A 7 3.64 4.69 9.55
CA GLY A 7 5.00 4.26 9.22
C GLY A 7 5.05 3.21 8.10
N PHE A 8 4.03 2.34 8.01
CA PHE A 8 3.90 1.40 6.88
C PHE A 8 3.58 2.14 5.57
N SER A 9 2.66 3.10 5.59
CA SER A 9 2.27 3.91 4.44
C SER A 9 3.45 4.68 3.87
N GLU A 10 4.34 5.22 4.71
CA GLU A 10 5.56 5.90 4.24
C GLU A 10 6.48 4.96 3.44
N LYS A 11 6.63 3.71 3.89
CA LYS A 11 7.44 2.69 3.18
C LYS A 11 6.79 2.30 1.85
N VAL A 12 5.49 2.07 1.85
CA VAL A 12 4.73 1.75 0.63
C VAL A 12 4.79 2.89 -0.38
N THR A 13 4.64 4.14 0.05
CA THR A 13 4.77 5.30 -0.83
C THR A 13 6.18 5.40 -1.41
N LYS A 14 7.22 5.12 -0.61
CA LYS A 14 8.59 5.05 -1.13
C LYS A 14 8.73 3.95 -2.20
N GLY A 15 8.18 2.76 -1.94
CA GLY A 15 8.19 1.65 -2.89
C GLY A 15 7.47 1.98 -4.20
N ARG A 16 6.31 2.67 -4.12
CA ARG A 16 5.58 3.18 -5.30
C ARG A 16 6.39 4.17 -6.13
N ILE A 17 7.13 5.08 -5.49
CA ILE A 17 7.97 6.04 -6.20
C ILE A 17 9.13 5.32 -6.90
N LEU A 18 9.76 4.36 -6.22
CA LEU A 18 10.87 3.59 -6.79
C LEU A 18 10.42 2.70 -7.94
N SER A 19 9.30 1.99 -7.80
CA SER A 19 8.75 1.14 -8.87
C SER A 19 8.30 1.96 -10.08
N ALA A 20 7.78 3.17 -9.89
CA ALA A 20 7.48 4.08 -10.99
C ALA A 20 8.75 4.52 -11.73
N ARG A 21 9.83 4.86 -11.01
CA ARG A 21 11.13 5.21 -11.60
C ARG A 21 11.73 4.04 -12.36
N LEU A 22 11.72 2.84 -11.77
CA LEU A 22 12.18 1.62 -12.40
C LEU A 22 11.42 1.35 -13.71
N TYR A 23 10.09 1.45 -13.68
CA TYR A 23 9.27 1.28 -14.88
C TYR A 23 9.64 2.29 -15.98
N SER A 24 9.79 3.57 -15.63
CA SER A 24 10.22 4.59 -16.60
C SER A 24 11.62 4.32 -17.19
N GLN A 25 12.58 3.90 -16.36
CA GLN A 25 13.94 3.58 -16.81
C GLN A 25 13.98 2.34 -17.72
N VAL A 26 13.24 1.30 -17.35
CA VAL A 26 13.13 0.08 -18.17
C VAL A 26 12.44 0.38 -19.50
N ARG A 27 11.41 1.23 -19.50
CA ARG A 27 10.71 1.65 -20.73
C ARG A 27 11.58 2.49 -21.66
N ALA A 28 12.43 3.35 -21.12
CA ALA A 28 13.35 4.18 -21.88
C ALA A 28 14.57 3.41 -22.43
N GLU A 29 14.66 2.09 -22.21
CA GLU A 29 15.84 1.26 -22.47
C GLU A 29 17.13 1.87 -21.89
N ASP A 30 16.98 2.55 -20.75
CA ASP A 30 18.02 3.43 -20.24
C ASP A 30 19.23 2.60 -19.77
N LYS A 31 20.42 3.00 -20.19
CA LYS A 31 21.66 2.21 -20.02
C LYS A 31 22.23 2.25 -18.60
N PHE A 32 21.60 2.98 -17.67
CA PHE A 32 22.04 3.12 -16.28
C PHE A 32 21.70 1.89 -15.43
N LYS A 33 22.34 0.75 -15.73
CA LYS A 33 22.24 -0.50 -14.97
C LYS A 33 22.47 -0.31 -13.47
N ASP A 34 23.41 0.57 -13.09
CA ASP A 34 23.73 0.82 -11.68
C ASP A 34 22.59 1.51 -10.91
N GLN A 35 21.84 2.41 -11.56
CA GLN A 35 20.69 3.06 -10.94
C GLN A 35 19.53 2.07 -10.77
N ILE A 36 19.29 1.22 -11.77
CA ILE A 36 18.31 0.13 -11.71
C ILE A 36 18.65 -0.81 -10.55
N LEU A 37 19.91 -1.26 -10.44
CA LEU A 37 20.36 -2.13 -9.35
C LEU A 37 20.20 -1.48 -7.97
N LYS A 38 20.47 -0.17 -7.86
CA LYS A 38 20.23 0.57 -6.62
C LYS A 38 18.74 0.60 -6.26
N HIS A 39 17.86 0.84 -7.22
CA HIS A 39 16.41 0.83 -6.99
C HIS A 39 15.89 -0.54 -6.59
N LEU A 40 16.38 -1.61 -7.22
CA LEU A 40 16.02 -2.99 -6.85
C LEU A 40 16.43 -3.30 -5.41
N LYS A 41 17.67 -3.01 -5.02
CA LYS A 41 18.12 -3.19 -3.62
C LYS A 41 17.28 -2.40 -2.61
N GLU A 42 16.88 -1.18 -2.97
CA GLU A 42 16.00 -0.38 -2.10
C GLU A 42 14.59 -0.96 -2.04
N MET A 43 14.07 -1.55 -3.12
CA MET A 43 12.78 -2.23 -3.15
C MET A 43 12.81 -3.52 -2.32
N ASP A 44 13.86 -4.32 -2.41
CA ASP A 44 14.03 -5.54 -1.59
C ASP A 44 13.96 -5.21 -0.10
N HIS A 45 14.63 -4.13 0.34
CA HIS A 45 14.58 -3.68 1.73
C HIS A 45 13.20 -3.17 2.15
N ILE A 46 12.42 -2.62 1.22
CA ILE A 46 11.04 -2.22 1.49
C ILE A 46 10.17 -3.47 1.62
N ASP A 47 10.35 -4.46 0.75
CA ASP A 47 9.61 -5.72 0.79
C ASP A 47 9.82 -6.47 2.11
N GLU A 48 11.05 -6.52 2.62
CA GLU A 48 11.35 -7.07 3.95
C GLU A 48 10.59 -6.33 5.06
N LYS A 49 10.61 -4.99 5.03
CA LYS A 49 9.93 -4.17 6.05
C LYS A 49 8.42 -4.22 5.98
N VAL A 50 7.87 -4.40 4.78
CA VAL A 50 6.44 -4.54 4.55
C VAL A 50 5.99 -5.92 5.01
N SER A 51 6.69 -6.98 4.59
CA SER A 51 6.37 -8.36 4.94
C SER A 51 6.50 -8.65 6.43
N SER A 52 7.42 -7.99 7.15
CA SER A 52 7.60 -8.18 8.59
C SER A 52 6.42 -7.68 9.45
N ARG A 53 5.46 -6.92 8.88
CA ARG A 53 4.31 -6.37 9.61
C ARG A 53 3.04 -7.22 9.44
N LYS A 54 3.10 -8.48 9.89
CA LYS A 54 2.04 -9.52 9.73
C LYS A 54 0.59 -8.99 9.78
N GLY A 55 0.17 -8.34 10.86
CA GLY A 55 -1.23 -7.89 11.00
C GLY A 55 -1.67 -6.78 10.02
N LEU A 56 -0.74 -5.92 9.57
CA LEU A 56 -1.07 -4.92 8.52
C LEU A 56 -1.06 -5.58 7.15
N THR A 57 -0.13 -6.50 6.92
CA THR A 57 -0.01 -7.26 5.66
C THR A 57 -1.23 -8.14 5.42
N GLU A 58 -1.85 -8.70 6.46
CA GLU A 58 -3.10 -9.46 6.35
C GLU A 58 -4.28 -8.57 5.91
N ILE A 59 -4.49 -7.43 6.60
CA ILE A 59 -5.59 -6.50 6.30
C ILE A 59 -5.45 -5.87 4.92
N LEU A 60 -4.23 -5.46 4.59
CA LEU A 60 -3.92 -4.84 3.30
C LEU A 60 -3.87 -5.90 2.19
N GLY A 61 -3.37 -7.10 2.49
CA GLY A 61 -3.36 -8.25 1.58
C GLY A 61 -4.75 -8.60 1.05
N MET A 62 -5.75 -8.62 1.94
CA MET A 62 -7.17 -8.74 1.55
C MET A 62 -7.62 -7.60 0.62
N SER A 63 -7.19 -6.37 0.88
CA SER A 63 -7.58 -5.18 0.12
C SER A 63 -6.96 -5.15 -1.28
N ILE A 64 -5.80 -5.79 -1.47
CA ILE A 64 -5.07 -5.84 -2.75
C ILE A 64 -5.17 -7.19 -3.46
N GLN A 65 -5.93 -8.14 -2.91
CA GLN A 65 -5.94 -9.54 -3.39
C GLN A 65 -6.26 -9.63 -4.88
N ARG A 66 -7.19 -8.80 -5.37
CA ARG A 66 -7.51 -8.70 -6.81
C ARG A 66 -6.34 -8.20 -7.65
N THR A 67 -5.57 -7.24 -7.16
CA THR A 67 -4.35 -6.75 -7.82
C THR A 67 -3.28 -7.84 -7.85
N VAL A 68 -3.10 -8.58 -6.76
CA VAL A 68 -2.17 -9.72 -6.71
C VAL A 68 -2.58 -10.81 -7.70
N LEU A 69 -3.84 -11.23 -7.68
CA LEU A 69 -4.40 -12.20 -8.64
C LEU A 69 -4.18 -11.76 -10.09
N MET A 70 -4.45 -10.49 -10.41
CA MET A 70 -4.21 -9.94 -11.74
C MET A 70 -2.75 -10.07 -12.17
N ILE A 71 -1.82 -9.82 -11.25
CA ILE A 71 -0.38 -9.88 -11.49
C ILE A 71 0.10 -11.34 -11.67
N THR A 72 -0.39 -12.27 -10.83
CA THR A 72 0.14 -13.63 -10.70
C THR A 72 -0.50 -14.63 -11.64
N GLU A 73 -1.80 -14.51 -11.93
CA GLU A 73 -2.54 -15.48 -12.75
C GLU A 73 -2.47 -15.18 -14.25
N GLY A 74 -1.64 -14.21 -14.66
CA GLY A 74 -1.51 -13.83 -16.07
C GLY A 74 -2.76 -13.15 -16.62
N TYR A 75 -3.65 -12.63 -15.76
CA TYR A 75 -4.70 -11.71 -16.19
C TYR A 75 -4.03 -10.41 -16.64
N GLU A 76 -3.79 -10.37 -17.93
CA GLU A 76 -3.31 -9.25 -18.74
C GLU A 76 -4.07 -7.92 -18.58
N GLY A 77 -5.07 -7.85 -17.69
CA GLY A 77 -5.92 -6.68 -17.44
C GLY A 77 -5.20 -5.45 -16.86
N GLY A 78 -3.92 -5.57 -16.52
CA GLY A 78 -3.08 -4.46 -16.06
C GLY A 78 -1.95 -4.05 -17.02
N LEU A 79 -1.74 -4.80 -18.10
CA LEU A 79 -0.65 -4.59 -19.06
C LEU A 79 -1.18 -4.22 -20.45
N ASN A 80 -0.52 -3.28 -21.11
CA ASN A 80 -0.75 -2.94 -22.51
C ASN A 80 0.07 -3.86 -23.45
N LEU A 81 -0.15 -3.77 -24.77
CA LEU A 81 0.50 -4.66 -25.74
C LEU A 81 2.04 -4.58 -25.75
N GLU A 82 2.60 -3.41 -25.44
CA GLU A 82 4.05 -3.17 -25.34
C GLU A 82 4.62 -3.90 -24.11
N GLU A 83 3.98 -3.71 -22.96
CA GLU A 83 4.34 -4.32 -21.68
C GLU A 83 4.23 -5.85 -21.70
N LYS A 84 3.35 -6.40 -22.54
CA LYS A 84 3.20 -7.85 -22.78
C LYS A 84 4.32 -8.45 -23.57
N LYS A 85 4.77 -7.72 -24.60
CA LYS A 85 5.82 -8.18 -25.52
C LYS A 85 7.21 -8.04 -24.91
N ASN A 86 7.39 -7.10 -23.98
CA ASN A 86 8.65 -6.89 -23.27
C ASN A 86 8.52 -7.38 -21.82
N GLU A 87 9.04 -8.57 -21.55
CA GLU A 87 8.97 -9.21 -20.24
C GLU A 87 9.53 -8.34 -19.10
N ARG A 88 10.66 -7.64 -19.33
CA ARG A 88 11.25 -6.76 -18.31
C ARG A 88 10.34 -5.57 -17.99
N LEU A 89 9.74 -4.99 -19.02
CA LEU A 89 8.79 -3.89 -18.86
C LEU A 89 7.51 -4.35 -18.16
N GLY A 90 7.00 -5.54 -18.50
CA GLY A 90 5.87 -6.18 -17.84
C GLY A 90 6.13 -6.45 -16.36
N ILE A 91 7.32 -6.96 -16.00
CA ILE A 91 7.72 -7.17 -14.60
C ILE A 91 7.76 -5.83 -13.85
N ALA A 92 8.42 -4.82 -14.39
CA ALA A 92 8.49 -3.49 -13.76
C ALA A 92 7.09 -2.88 -13.56
N LYS A 93 6.19 -3.06 -14.53
CA LYS A 93 4.79 -2.62 -14.44
C LYS A 93 4.02 -3.36 -13.35
N LYS A 94 4.19 -4.67 -13.23
CA LYS A 94 3.57 -5.48 -12.16
C LYS A 94 4.01 -5.00 -10.78
N SER A 95 5.29 -4.74 -10.58
CA SER A 95 5.80 -4.15 -9.33
C SER A 95 5.18 -2.78 -9.05
N LEU A 96 5.02 -1.93 -10.07
CA LEU A 96 4.33 -0.65 -9.92
C LEU A 96 2.87 -0.82 -9.47
N LEU A 97 2.11 -1.69 -10.13
CA LEU A 97 0.71 -1.97 -9.81
C LEU A 97 0.54 -2.48 -8.38
N LEU A 98 1.44 -3.35 -7.91
CA LEU A 98 1.43 -3.85 -6.54
C LEU A 98 1.56 -2.72 -5.51
N TYR A 99 2.57 -1.87 -5.67
CA TYR A 99 2.80 -0.75 -4.76
C TYR A 99 1.72 0.33 -4.84
N GLN A 100 1.10 0.53 -6.01
CA GLN A 100 -0.08 1.39 -6.15
C GLN A 100 -1.27 0.83 -5.35
N GLY A 101 -1.58 -0.45 -5.51
CA GLY A 101 -2.64 -1.10 -4.75
C GLY A 101 -2.41 -1.04 -3.24
N LEU A 102 -1.17 -1.27 -2.79
CA LEU A 102 -0.81 -1.13 -1.38
C LEU A 102 -0.99 0.30 -0.87
N GLU A 103 -0.60 1.31 -1.64
CA GLU A 103 -0.73 2.71 -1.24
C GLU A 103 -2.20 3.13 -1.14
N GLU A 104 -3.02 2.72 -2.11
CA GLU A 104 -4.46 2.95 -2.11
C GLU A 104 -5.14 2.28 -0.91
N ALA A 105 -4.77 1.04 -0.60
CA ALA A 105 -5.24 0.34 0.58
C ALA A 105 -4.85 1.08 1.87
N CYS A 106 -3.60 1.55 1.99
CA CYS A 106 -3.16 2.33 3.14
C CYS A 106 -3.98 3.62 3.32
N LYS A 107 -4.25 4.34 2.22
CA LYS A 107 -5.07 5.56 2.23
C LYS A 107 -6.51 5.29 2.67
N LEU A 108 -7.12 4.22 2.14
CA LEU A 108 -8.47 3.81 2.52
C LEU A 108 -8.56 3.48 4.01
N HIS A 109 -7.67 2.61 4.49
CA HIS A 109 -7.65 2.19 5.89
C HIS A 109 -7.36 3.36 6.84
N SER A 110 -6.46 4.27 6.47
CA SER A 110 -6.18 5.49 7.26
C SER A 110 -7.43 6.36 7.41
N LYS A 111 -8.20 6.53 6.32
CA LYS A 111 -9.45 7.29 6.34
C LYS A 111 -10.51 6.62 7.21
N LEU A 112 -10.65 5.29 7.12
CA LEU A 112 -11.63 4.52 7.90
C LEU A 112 -11.29 4.55 9.40
N ILE A 113 -10.03 4.32 9.76
CA ILE A 113 -9.56 4.39 11.15
C ILE A 113 -9.73 5.80 11.70
N GLY A 114 -9.38 6.83 10.93
CA GLY A 114 -9.58 8.23 11.34
C GLY A 114 -11.04 8.54 11.66
N LYS A 115 -11.97 8.14 10.79
CA LYS A 115 -13.42 8.27 11.04
C LYS A 115 -13.87 7.53 12.31
N ALA A 116 -13.36 6.31 12.53
CA ALA A 116 -13.69 5.52 13.70
C ALA A 116 -13.20 6.19 15.00
N ILE A 117 -11.97 6.71 15.02
CA ILE A 117 -11.41 7.45 16.15
C ILE A 117 -12.29 8.67 16.45
N THR A 118 -12.60 9.50 15.46
CA THR A 118 -13.45 10.69 15.65
C THR A 118 -14.81 10.33 16.25
N ARG A 119 -15.44 9.26 15.76
CA ARG A 119 -16.74 8.79 16.27
C ARG A 119 -16.65 8.32 17.73
N LEU A 120 -15.61 7.55 18.07
CA LEU A 120 -15.39 7.08 19.44
C LEU A 120 -15.09 8.24 20.40
N SER A 121 -14.24 9.19 20.01
CA SER A 121 -13.95 10.39 20.81
C SER A 121 -15.21 11.21 21.11
N ARG A 122 -16.10 11.35 20.12
CA ARG A 122 -17.38 12.03 20.30
C ARG A 122 -18.29 11.29 21.30
N ILE A 123 -18.44 9.96 21.18
CA ILE A 123 -19.23 9.14 22.11
C ILE A 123 -18.67 9.25 23.54
N THR A 124 -17.35 9.18 23.71
CA THR A 124 -16.71 9.30 25.03
C THR A 124 -16.93 10.68 25.64
N THR A 125 -16.92 11.75 24.83
CA THR A 125 -17.19 13.12 25.29
C THR A 125 -18.66 13.27 25.71
N GLU A 126 -19.60 12.76 24.92
CA GLU A 126 -21.04 12.77 25.24
C GLU A 126 -21.37 11.98 26.52
N ARG A 127 -20.66 10.86 26.78
CA ARG A 127 -20.80 10.07 28.02
C ARG A 127 -20.25 10.78 29.27
N ARG A 128 -19.26 11.67 29.12
CA ARG A 128 -18.75 12.48 30.24
C ARG A 128 -19.68 13.63 30.63
N ILE A 129 -20.56 14.06 29.73
CA ILE A 129 -21.44 15.22 29.92
C ILE A 129 -22.80 14.84 30.53
N LYS A 130 -23.25 13.57 30.43
CA LYS A 130 -24.47 13.11 31.12
C LYS A 130 -24.14 12.65 32.55
N PRO A 131 -24.60 13.36 33.61
CA PRO A 131 -24.46 12.84 34.98
C PRO A 131 -25.30 11.56 35.14
N PRO A 132 -24.96 10.68 36.09
CA PRO A 132 -25.82 9.55 36.42
C PRO A 132 -27.17 10.11 36.87
N VAL A 133 -28.24 9.70 36.20
CA VAL A 133 -29.60 9.98 36.65
C VAL A 133 -29.81 9.17 37.91
N THR A 134 -29.60 9.78 39.07
CA THR A 134 -30.01 9.21 40.35
C THR A 134 -31.53 9.15 40.34
N LYS A 135 -32.09 7.98 40.06
CA LYS A 135 -33.51 7.73 40.33
C LYS A 135 -33.65 7.61 41.84
N ILE A 136 -34.12 8.68 42.48
CA ILE A 136 -34.69 8.64 43.81
C ILE A 136 -36.19 8.36 43.61
N GLN A 137 -36.62 7.16 43.96
CA GLN A 137 -37.97 6.82 44.42
C GLN A 137 -37.96 5.41 44.98
#